data_AF-A0A2V7FAN0-F1
#
_entry.id   AF-A0A2V7FAN0-F1
#
_cell.length_a   1.000
_cell.length_b   1.000
_cell.length_c   1.000
_cell.angle_alpha   90.00
_cell.angle_beta   90.00
_cell.angle_gamma   90.00
#
_symmetry.space_group_name_H-M   'P 1'
#
loop_
_entity.id
_entity.type
_entity.pdbx_description
1 polymer ?
#
loop_
_entity_poly.entity_id
_entity_poly.type
_entity_poly.pdbx_seq_one_letter_code
_entity_poly.pdbx_strand_id
1 'polypeptide(L)'
;MKRSLLGLFSIILPLGLLFVGTNRANARDDDDGRGREHHDMKRVGTNDLQARSSYQPTVHRYSNNRWILFVGHHALGTNPVTGQQLPSFNRITGKNEPNGTSILDVSDPRRPKFLVHIPVGTPVTPPATPTNGGAQFVRVCDGSTLPIRDNKVYMLRGFANSAHEVWDVTDPSKPLPVRTVSGNNPVIGNLTGTHKNWWECDTGIAYIVGRRSADTGWRPGNHIMIFNLADPANPVFIRDWALDGQQPGSVIPFPFNQQTPPAVPSIHGPISTGPAGGPISLTGATGNRVYFAYGTESNGAMQIVDRSLLLSTPANDFKTAEVGRWVMSPNWGGHTSFPIGKISIPDWEPNEADKVRDFVVVVSEETNHECTEGRHLTFMVDATTEARPHPTANFQVPESGGNFCSKGGRFGPHATNEEFGPPFYQKIVFVSYFNAGVRAVDVRDPNNPQEVAFFIPKATSNTDFRCKDNNIAATCKIVIQTNNVATDDRGYVYIVDRANTGLHVLRLTGDAAKIAGFRDDD
;
A
#
# COMPACT_ATOMS: atom_id res chain seq x y z
N MET A 1 -5.27 -86.77 35.56
CA MET A 1 -5.28 -86.42 36.99
C MET A 1 -5.88 -85.03 37.15
N LYS A 2 -6.94 -84.94 37.98
CA LYS A 2 -7.61 -83.76 38.59
C LYS A 2 -7.97 -82.59 37.64
N ARG A 3 -9.23 -82.50 37.17
CA ARG A 3 -10.43 -81.90 37.82
C ARG A 3 -10.37 -80.35 37.77
N SER A 4 -11.39 -79.57 37.39
CA SER A 4 -12.79 -79.82 37.04
C SER A 4 -13.53 -78.48 36.84
N LEU A 5 -14.71 -78.53 36.17
CA LEU A 5 -15.90 -77.66 36.26
C LEU A 5 -15.81 -76.21 35.73
N LEU A 6 -16.86 -75.57 35.22
CA LEU A 6 -18.15 -75.88 34.58
C LEU A 6 -18.87 -74.52 34.43
N GLY A 7 -19.78 -74.36 33.47
CA GLY A 7 -20.77 -73.26 33.44
C GLY A 7 -20.76 -72.48 32.12
N LEU A 8 -21.33 -72.96 31.00
CA LEU A 8 -22.75 -73.04 30.62
C LEU A 8 -23.52 -71.70 30.50
N PHE A 9 -23.77 -71.34 29.22
CA PHE A 9 -24.95 -70.71 28.58
C PHE A 9 -25.46 -69.32 29.01
N SER A 10 -25.53 -68.38 28.05
CA SER A 10 -26.77 -68.18 27.25
C SER A 10 -26.60 -67.18 26.10
N ILE A 11 -27.36 -67.47 25.04
CA ILE A 11 -27.43 -66.86 23.71
C ILE A 11 -28.44 -65.71 23.70
N ILE A 12 -28.11 -64.55 23.09
CA ILE A 12 -29.08 -63.69 22.37
C ILE A 12 -28.38 -63.03 21.16
N LEU A 13 -28.84 -63.37 19.95
CA LEU A 13 -28.77 -62.62 18.68
C LEU A 13 -30.24 -62.24 18.33
N PRO A 14 -30.59 -61.34 17.38
CA PRO A 14 -29.81 -60.39 16.56
C PRO A 14 -30.50 -58.99 16.34
N LEU A 15 -29.89 -58.20 15.44
CA LEU A 15 -30.45 -57.11 14.60
C LEU A 15 -30.67 -55.71 15.23
N GLY A 16 -30.03 -54.69 14.64
CA GLY A 16 -30.49 -53.30 14.81
C GLY A 16 -29.58 -52.18 14.28
N LEU A 17 -29.88 -51.73 13.05
CA LEU A 17 -29.72 -50.37 12.51
C LEU A 17 -28.34 -49.79 12.17
N LEU A 18 -28.15 -49.61 10.86
CA LEU A 18 -27.40 -48.49 10.26
C LEU A 18 -27.98 -47.15 10.72
N PHE A 19 -27.15 -46.30 11.33
CA PHE A 19 -27.37 -44.86 11.39
C PHE A 19 -26.19 -44.13 10.76
N VAL A 20 -26.49 -43.38 9.71
CA VAL A 20 -25.64 -42.36 9.11
C VAL A 20 -25.50 -41.22 10.12
N GLY A 21 -24.32 -41.07 10.71
CA GLY A 21 -23.97 -39.99 11.63
C GLY A 21 -23.02 -39.01 10.98
N THR A 22 -23.55 -37.87 10.55
CA THR A 22 -22.80 -36.69 10.09
C THR A 22 -22.06 -36.04 11.27
N ASN A 23 -20.83 -36.48 11.54
CA ASN A 23 -19.98 -35.78 12.49
C ASN A 23 -19.23 -34.64 11.78
N ARG A 24 -19.74 -33.43 12.02
CA ARG A 24 -19.09 -32.15 11.80
C ARG A 24 -17.63 -32.21 12.26
N ALA A 25 -16.71 -32.16 11.31
CA ALA A 25 -15.33 -31.78 11.59
C ALA A 25 -15.34 -30.29 11.99
N ASN A 26 -15.39 -30.04 13.30
CA ASN A 26 -14.98 -28.77 13.85
C ASN A 26 -13.50 -28.60 13.50
N ALA A 27 -13.21 -27.71 12.55
CA ALA A 27 -11.88 -27.15 12.36
C ALA A 27 -11.52 -26.40 13.64
N ARG A 28 -10.87 -27.09 14.57
CA ARG A 28 -9.99 -26.46 15.54
C ARG A 28 -8.76 -26.03 14.75
N ASP A 29 -8.51 -24.73 14.72
CA ASP A 29 -7.23 -24.16 14.32
C ASP A 29 -6.14 -24.90 15.10
N ASP A 30 -5.30 -25.65 14.39
CA ASP A 30 -4.01 -26.08 14.91
C ASP A 30 -3.12 -24.84 15.04
N ASP A 31 -3.21 -24.24 16.23
CA ASP A 31 -2.25 -23.27 16.77
C ASP A 31 -0.95 -24.00 17.15
N ASP A 32 -0.22 -24.46 16.14
CA ASP A 32 1.21 -24.73 16.31
C ASP A 32 1.94 -23.43 16.02
N GLY A 33 2.35 -22.72 17.09
CA GLY A 33 3.15 -21.49 17.09
C GLY A 33 4.54 -21.57 16.42
N ARG A 34 4.74 -22.49 15.47
CA ARG A 34 5.92 -22.62 14.63
C ARG A 34 5.61 -22.07 13.22
N GLY A 35 5.80 -20.76 13.05
CA GLY A 35 6.00 -20.16 11.72
C GLY A 35 5.38 -18.79 11.47
N ARG A 36 4.62 -18.22 12.41
CA ARG A 36 4.27 -16.79 12.39
C ARG A 36 5.03 -16.11 13.52
N GLU A 37 5.74 -15.06 13.20
CA GLU A 37 6.48 -14.26 14.17
C GLU A 37 5.67 -12.98 14.40
N HIS A 38 5.32 -12.70 15.65
CA HIS A 38 4.56 -11.51 16.00
C HIS A 38 4.88 -11.03 17.42
N HIS A 39 4.68 -9.74 17.65
CA HIS A 39 4.74 -9.07 18.95
C HIS A 39 3.60 -8.05 18.98
N ASP A 40 2.75 -8.09 20.01
CA ASP A 40 1.66 -7.14 20.22
C ASP A 40 0.74 -6.89 19.00
N MET A 41 0.62 -7.91 18.15
CA MET A 41 -0.25 -7.93 16.99
C MET A 41 -0.69 -9.36 16.70
N LYS A 42 -1.96 -9.55 16.33
CA LYS A 42 -2.53 -10.87 15.98
C LYS A 42 -3.26 -10.83 14.64
N ARG A 43 -3.32 -11.99 13.98
CA ARG A 43 -4.15 -12.19 12.78
C ARG A 43 -5.61 -12.40 13.18
N VAL A 44 -6.50 -11.61 12.60
CA VAL A 44 -7.96 -11.69 12.74
C VAL A 44 -8.59 -12.49 11.60
N GLY A 45 -8.12 -12.29 10.37
CA GLY A 45 -8.64 -12.94 9.18
C GLY A 45 -7.63 -12.98 8.04
N THR A 46 -7.96 -13.71 6.98
CA THR A 46 -7.11 -13.84 5.79
C THR A 46 -7.93 -14.17 4.55
N ASN A 47 -7.38 -13.86 3.39
CA ASN A 47 -7.87 -14.28 2.08
C ASN A 47 -6.67 -14.51 1.16
N ASP A 48 -6.69 -15.56 0.35
CA ASP A 48 -5.56 -15.88 -0.53
C ASP A 48 -5.43 -14.93 -1.73
N LEU A 49 -6.41 -14.04 -1.96
CA LEU A 49 -6.52 -13.15 -3.11
C LEU A 49 -6.38 -13.90 -4.45
N GLN A 50 -6.80 -15.17 -4.47
CA GLN A 50 -6.61 -16.09 -5.60
C GLN A 50 -5.13 -16.18 -6.05
N ALA A 51 -4.20 -16.13 -5.09
CA ALA A 51 -2.75 -16.23 -5.29
C ALA A 51 -2.17 -15.14 -6.21
N ARG A 52 -2.79 -13.96 -6.26
CA ARG A 52 -2.31 -12.83 -7.04
C ARG A 52 -1.30 -11.99 -6.25
N SER A 53 -0.23 -11.56 -6.92
CA SER A 53 0.75 -10.62 -6.37
C SER A 53 0.09 -9.28 -6.09
N SER A 54 0.20 -8.77 -4.86
CA SER A 54 -0.51 -7.58 -4.42
C SER A 54 0.42 -6.43 -4.08
N TYR A 55 -0.03 -5.22 -4.41
CA TYR A 55 0.68 -3.98 -4.15
C TYR A 55 -0.04 -3.16 -3.07
N GLN A 56 -1.10 -2.41 -3.42
CA GLN A 56 -1.76 -1.47 -2.50
C GLN A 56 -3.15 -1.99 -2.06
N PRO A 57 -3.39 -2.11 -0.75
CA PRO A 57 -4.74 -2.19 -0.20
C PRO A 57 -5.30 -0.77 0.04
N THR A 58 -6.58 -0.58 -0.24
CA THR A 58 -7.35 0.64 0.07
C THR A 58 -8.67 0.19 0.66
N VAL A 59 -8.95 0.55 1.91
CA VAL A 59 -10.20 0.18 2.60
C VAL A 59 -11.14 1.39 2.63
N HIS A 60 -12.41 1.16 2.31
CA HIS A 60 -13.42 2.22 2.23
C HIS A 60 -14.69 1.82 2.97
N ARG A 61 -15.26 2.75 3.73
CA ARG A 61 -16.54 2.57 4.43
C ARG A 61 -17.68 3.10 3.58
N TYR A 62 -18.62 2.25 3.24
CA TYR A 62 -19.83 2.62 2.52
C TYR A 62 -20.88 3.18 3.49
N SER A 63 -21.80 4.00 2.97
CA SER A 63 -22.89 4.64 3.74
C SER A 63 -23.81 3.64 4.46
N ASN A 64 -23.87 2.39 4.00
CA ASN A 64 -24.61 1.30 4.63
C ASN A 64 -23.79 0.52 5.68
N ASN A 65 -22.68 1.09 6.16
CA ASN A 65 -21.74 0.50 7.12
C ASN A 65 -21.01 -0.77 6.64
N ARG A 66 -21.05 -1.09 5.34
CA ARG A 66 -20.16 -2.09 4.78
C ARG A 66 -18.75 -1.52 4.66
N TRP A 67 -17.76 -2.37 4.92
CA TRP A 67 -16.36 -2.06 4.70
C TRP A 67 -15.87 -2.87 3.53
N ILE A 68 -15.37 -2.19 2.50
CA ILE A 68 -14.92 -2.80 1.26
C ILE A 68 -13.43 -2.54 1.11
N LEU A 69 -12.67 -3.60 0.86
CA LEU A 69 -11.25 -3.55 0.60
C LEU A 69 -11.01 -3.70 -0.90
N PHE A 70 -10.26 -2.77 -1.47
CA PHE A 70 -9.78 -2.79 -2.83
C PHE A 70 -8.30 -3.11 -2.82
N VAL A 71 -7.87 -4.15 -3.52
CA VAL A 71 -6.48 -4.56 -3.59
C VAL A 71 -5.98 -4.46 -5.02
N GLY A 72 -5.06 -3.53 -5.24
CA GLY A 72 -4.34 -3.40 -6.51
C GLY A 72 -3.27 -4.47 -6.66
N HIS A 73 -3.16 -5.06 -7.85
CA HIS A 73 -2.22 -6.13 -8.14
C HIS A 73 -1.07 -5.69 -9.06
N HIS A 74 0.09 -6.29 -8.86
CA HIS A 74 1.21 -6.20 -9.78
C HIS A 74 0.89 -6.88 -11.12
N ALA A 75 1.71 -6.59 -12.13
CA ALA A 75 1.78 -7.38 -13.35
C ALA A 75 1.87 -8.88 -13.04
N LEU A 76 1.09 -9.73 -13.73
CA LEU A 76 1.18 -11.18 -13.60
C LEU A 76 2.59 -11.70 -13.95
N GLY A 77 3.34 -12.17 -12.97
CA GLY A 77 4.70 -12.66 -13.22
C GLY A 77 4.76 -14.06 -13.86
N THR A 78 5.98 -14.48 -14.13
CA THR A 78 6.33 -15.89 -14.31
C THR A 78 7.08 -16.37 -13.08
N ASN A 79 6.90 -17.64 -12.73
CA ASN A 79 7.69 -18.31 -11.73
C ASN A 79 9.16 -18.31 -12.19
N PRO A 80 10.09 -17.77 -11.41
CA PRO A 80 11.47 -17.58 -11.85
C PRO A 80 12.27 -18.88 -11.92
N VAL A 81 11.80 -19.96 -11.27
CA VAL A 81 12.44 -21.28 -11.28
C VAL A 81 11.96 -22.14 -12.46
N THR A 82 10.65 -22.17 -12.69
CA THR A 82 10.03 -23.04 -13.70
C THR A 82 9.78 -22.35 -15.04
N GLY A 83 9.80 -21.02 -15.08
CA GLY A 83 9.42 -20.20 -16.24
C GLY A 83 7.92 -20.18 -16.53
N GLN A 84 7.10 -20.93 -15.78
CA GLN A 84 5.65 -20.98 -15.99
C GLN A 84 4.98 -19.69 -15.50
N GLN A 85 3.85 -19.31 -16.09
CA GLN A 85 3.06 -18.19 -15.59
C GLN A 85 2.59 -18.44 -14.16
N LEU A 86 2.60 -17.39 -13.32
CA LEU A 86 2.06 -17.49 -11.97
C LEU A 86 0.55 -17.74 -11.97
N PRO A 87 -0.02 -18.28 -10.87
CA PRO A 87 -1.45 -18.52 -10.76
C PRO A 87 -2.29 -17.28 -11.08
N SER A 88 -3.29 -17.46 -11.93
CA SER A 88 -4.17 -16.38 -12.41
C SER A 88 -5.64 -16.78 -12.50
N PHE A 89 -5.98 -17.97 -11.99
CA PHE A 89 -7.33 -18.53 -12.05
C PHE A 89 -8.29 -17.75 -11.14
N ASN A 90 -9.32 -17.18 -11.75
CA ASN A 90 -10.43 -16.56 -11.07
C ASN A 90 -11.55 -17.59 -10.88
N ARG A 91 -11.81 -17.95 -9.63
CA ARG A 91 -12.82 -18.97 -9.27
C ARG A 91 -14.25 -18.49 -9.53
N ILE A 92 -14.48 -17.18 -9.57
CA ILE A 92 -15.81 -16.59 -9.80
C ILE A 92 -16.18 -16.70 -11.28
N THR A 93 -15.23 -16.43 -12.18
CA THR A 93 -15.47 -16.46 -13.64
C THR A 93 -15.11 -17.80 -14.28
N GLY A 94 -14.36 -18.65 -13.58
CA GLY A 94 -13.87 -19.93 -14.10
C GLY A 94 -12.75 -19.79 -15.14
N LYS A 95 -12.05 -18.65 -15.17
CA LYS A 95 -11.06 -18.31 -16.21
C LYS A 95 -9.73 -17.89 -15.60
N ASN A 96 -8.64 -18.12 -16.33
CA ASN A 96 -7.37 -17.45 -16.06
C ASN A 96 -7.44 -16.00 -16.57
N GLU A 97 -7.09 -15.05 -15.72
CA GLU A 97 -7.21 -13.62 -16.01
C GLU A 97 -5.91 -12.88 -15.65
N PRO A 98 -5.43 -11.95 -16.49
CA PRO A 98 -4.36 -11.03 -16.11
C PRO A 98 -4.69 -10.32 -14.80
N ASN A 99 -3.67 -9.85 -14.07
CA ASN A 99 -3.92 -9.16 -12.82
C ASN A 99 -4.60 -7.80 -13.02
N GLY A 100 -5.30 -7.33 -12.00
CA GLY A 100 -5.97 -6.04 -11.99
C GLY A 100 -6.28 -5.59 -10.58
N THR A 101 -7.57 -5.46 -10.24
CA THR A 101 -8.02 -5.03 -8.90
C THR A 101 -8.96 -6.07 -8.32
N SER A 102 -8.65 -6.60 -7.13
CA SER A 102 -9.57 -7.43 -6.36
C SER A 102 -10.41 -6.58 -5.42
N ILE A 103 -11.70 -6.90 -5.28
CA ILE A 103 -12.62 -6.21 -4.37
C ILE A 103 -13.17 -7.24 -3.39
N LEU A 104 -13.08 -6.93 -2.10
CA LEU A 104 -13.49 -7.81 -1.01
C LEU A 104 -14.42 -7.07 -0.06
N ASP A 105 -15.43 -7.77 0.45
CA ASP A 105 -16.18 -7.33 1.62
C ASP A 105 -15.42 -7.73 2.88
N VAL A 106 -14.99 -6.73 3.66
CA VAL A 106 -14.29 -6.88 4.94
C VAL A 106 -15.13 -6.33 6.10
N SER A 107 -16.45 -6.30 5.95
CA SER A 107 -17.37 -5.92 7.01
C SER A 107 -17.25 -6.86 8.21
N ASP A 108 -17.11 -8.18 7.97
CA ASP A 108 -16.58 -9.12 8.96
C ASP A 108 -15.08 -9.34 8.70
N PRO A 109 -14.19 -8.72 9.49
CA PRO A 109 -12.74 -8.79 9.30
C PRO A 109 -12.17 -10.20 9.50
N ARG A 110 -12.92 -11.08 10.19
CA ARG A 110 -12.52 -12.48 10.39
C ARG A 110 -12.73 -13.33 9.14
N ARG A 111 -13.60 -12.88 8.24
CA ARG A 111 -13.99 -13.61 7.03
C ARG A 111 -14.06 -12.70 5.80
N PRO A 112 -12.91 -12.13 5.34
CA PRO A 112 -12.88 -11.33 4.12
C PRO A 112 -13.45 -12.10 2.93
N LYS A 113 -14.52 -11.57 2.33
CA LYS A 113 -15.26 -12.23 1.24
C LYS A 113 -14.87 -11.61 -0.09
N PHE A 114 -14.21 -12.38 -0.94
CA PHE A 114 -13.90 -11.98 -2.30
C PHE A 114 -15.19 -11.76 -3.11
N LEU A 115 -15.39 -10.56 -3.66
CA LEU A 115 -16.61 -10.20 -4.39
C LEU A 115 -16.42 -10.29 -5.89
N VAL A 116 -15.36 -9.65 -6.40
CA VAL A 116 -15.08 -9.57 -7.83
C VAL A 116 -13.61 -9.22 -8.04
N HIS A 117 -13.10 -9.58 -9.23
CA HIS A 117 -11.81 -9.14 -9.73
C HIS A 117 -12.06 -8.40 -11.05
N ILE A 118 -11.54 -7.18 -11.16
CA ILE A 118 -11.58 -6.40 -12.39
C ILE A 118 -10.21 -6.53 -13.06
N PRO A 119 -10.02 -7.41 -14.05
CA PRO A 119 -8.74 -7.57 -14.72
C PRO A 119 -8.35 -6.30 -15.49
N VAL A 120 -7.06 -6.11 -15.67
CA VAL A 120 -6.55 -5.23 -16.72
C VAL A 120 -6.46 -6.09 -17.97
N GLY A 121 -7.36 -5.87 -18.93
CA GLY A 121 -7.32 -6.56 -20.22
C GLY A 121 -5.98 -6.33 -20.93
N THR A 122 -5.69 -7.06 -22.00
CA THR A 122 -4.51 -6.78 -22.84
C THR A 122 -4.66 -5.42 -23.53
N PRO A 123 -3.82 -4.39 -23.26
CA PRO A 123 -3.67 -3.31 -24.22
C PRO A 123 -2.92 -3.86 -25.44
N VAL A 124 -3.58 -3.85 -26.59
CA VAL A 124 -2.99 -4.16 -27.89
C VAL A 124 -2.55 -2.83 -28.50
N THR A 125 -1.24 -2.57 -28.56
CA THR A 125 -0.68 -1.60 -29.50
C THR A 125 0.68 -2.11 -30.00
N PRO A 126 0.87 -2.36 -31.31
CA PRO A 126 2.09 -2.95 -31.84
C PRO A 126 3.34 -2.09 -31.56
N PRO A 127 4.52 -2.70 -31.29
CA PRO A 127 4.77 -4.13 -31.12
C PRO A 127 4.46 -4.54 -29.67
N ALA A 128 3.29 -5.15 -29.42
CA ALA A 128 2.86 -5.49 -28.07
C ALA A 128 3.44 -6.84 -27.64
N THR A 129 4.35 -6.82 -26.67
CA THR A 129 4.39 -7.87 -25.64
C THR A 129 3.02 -7.91 -24.96
N PRO A 130 2.36 -9.08 -24.79
CA PRO A 130 1.16 -9.18 -23.97
C PRO A 130 1.47 -8.58 -22.60
N THR A 131 0.81 -7.50 -22.18
CA THR A 131 1.04 -7.04 -20.82
C THR A 131 0.45 -8.08 -19.91
N ASN A 132 1.23 -8.52 -18.95
CA ASN A 132 0.82 -9.39 -17.86
C ASN A 132 -0.34 -8.81 -16.99
N GLY A 133 -0.81 -7.58 -17.30
CA GLY A 133 -1.96 -6.88 -16.68
C GLY A 133 -1.67 -6.49 -15.23
N GLY A 134 -1.94 -5.26 -14.81
CA GLY A 134 -1.74 -4.86 -13.41
C GLY A 134 -2.38 -3.51 -13.11
N ALA A 135 -2.95 -3.36 -11.91
CA ALA A 135 -3.57 -2.13 -11.45
C ALA A 135 -3.13 -1.89 -10.01
N GLN A 136 -1.85 -1.57 -9.83
CA GLN A 136 -1.20 -1.55 -8.51
C GLN A 136 -1.80 -0.55 -7.55
N PHE A 137 -2.30 0.58 -8.06
CA PHE A 137 -2.70 1.74 -7.26
C PHE A 137 -4.20 1.98 -7.35
N VAL A 138 -4.82 2.22 -6.19
CA VAL A 138 -6.28 2.37 -6.09
C VAL A 138 -6.65 3.44 -5.06
N ARG A 139 -7.56 4.35 -5.44
CA ARG A 139 -8.23 5.29 -4.54
C ARG A 139 -9.73 5.21 -4.72
N VAL A 140 -10.48 5.45 -3.66
CA VAL A 140 -11.93 5.36 -3.65
C VAL A 140 -12.51 6.61 -2.99
N CYS A 141 -13.52 7.19 -3.61
CA CYS A 141 -14.22 8.36 -3.12
C CYS A 141 -15.73 8.16 -3.22
N ASP A 142 -16.46 8.64 -2.21
CA ASP A 142 -17.91 8.75 -2.30
C ASP A 142 -18.28 9.95 -3.17
N GLY A 143 -19.18 9.75 -4.12
CA GLY A 143 -19.77 10.81 -4.93
C GLY A 143 -20.49 11.87 -4.11
N SER A 144 -20.96 11.51 -2.91
CA SER A 144 -21.55 12.44 -1.94
C SER A 144 -20.52 13.39 -1.31
N THR A 145 -19.24 13.01 -1.28
CA THR A 145 -18.14 13.86 -0.83
C THR A 145 -17.55 14.69 -1.97
N LEU A 146 -17.56 14.13 -3.19
CA LEU A 146 -17.15 14.84 -4.40
C LEU A 146 -18.08 16.02 -4.70
N PRO A 147 -17.60 17.06 -5.40
CA PRO A 147 -18.43 18.21 -5.76
C PRO A 147 -19.66 17.88 -6.64
N ILE A 148 -19.68 16.74 -7.34
CA ILE A 148 -20.86 16.27 -8.08
C ILE A 148 -22.04 15.90 -7.16
N ARG A 149 -21.79 15.54 -5.89
CA ARG A 149 -22.79 15.27 -4.84
C ARG A 149 -23.84 14.21 -5.21
N ASP A 150 -23.45 13.18 -5.96
CA ASP A 150 -24.33 12.06 -6.28
C ASP A 150 -24.29 10.96 -5.19
N ASN A 151 -25.03 9.88 -5.40
CA ASN A 151 -25.11 8.75 -4.47
C ASN A 151 -24.20 7.56 -4.86
N LYS A 152 -23.19 7.81 -5.70
CA LYS A 152 -22.29 6.76 -6.19
C LYS A 152 -21.04 6.64 -5.35
N VAL A 153 -20.29 5.56 -5.57
CA VAL A 153 -18.92 5.38 -5.07
C VAL A 153 -18.02 5.15 -6.27
N TYR A 154 -16.93 5.90 -6.36
CA TYR A 154 -16.02 5.87 -7.49
C TYR A 154 -14.66 5.33 -7.09
N MET A 155 -14.06 4.52 -7.97
CA MET A 155 -12.72 3.98 -7.82
C MET A 155 -11.81 4.50 -8.94
N LEU A 156 -10.75 5.21 -8.58
CA LEU A 156 -9.64 5.56 -9.46
C LEU A 156 -8.57 4.46 -9.37
N ARG A 157 -8.12 3.95 -10.52
CA ARG A 157 -7.04 2.96 -10.57
C ARG A 157 -6.10 3.17 -11.77
N GLY A 158 -4.91 2.57 -11.71
CA GLY A 158 -4.07 2.40 -12.90
C GLY A 158 -4.60 1.30 -13.83
N PHE A 159 -4.19 1.33 -15.10
CA PHE A 159 -4.38 0.25 -16.08
C PHE A 159 -3.02 -0.04 -16.72
N ALA A 160 -2.37 -1.08 -16.22
CA ALA A 160 -0.98 -1.42 -16.50
C ALA A 160 -0.11 -0.15 -16.45
N ASN A 161 0.82 -0.03 -17.39
CA ASN A 161 1.69 1.15 -17.55
C ASN A 161 1.12 2.17 -18.55
N SER A 162 -0.13 2.02 -19.00
CA SER A 162 -0.63 2.72 -20.19
C SER A 162 -1.77 3.70 -19.94
N ALA A 163 -2.48 3.62 -18.82
CA ALA A 163 -3.61 4.50 -18.54
C ALA A 163 -3.99 4.58 -17.06
N HIS A 164 -4.86 5.53 -16.71
CA HIS A 164 -5.63 5.54 -15.46
C HIS A 164 -7.13 5.56 -15.77
N GLU A 165 -7.91 4.87 -14.94
CA GLU A 165 -9.34 4.60 -15.14
C GLU A 165 -10.17 5.01 -13.93
N VAL A 166 -11.44 5.34 -14.18
CA VAL A 166 -12.47 5.45 -13.15
C VAL A 166 -13.57 4.42 -13.39
N TRP A 167 -13.97 3.77 -12.30
CA TRP A 167 -15.06 2.81 -12.22
C TRP A 167 -16.09 3.28 -11.18
N ASP A 168 -17.37 3.05 -11.47
CA ASP A 168 -18.45 3.14 -10.49
C ASP A 168 -18.50 1.80 -9.75
N VAL A 169 -18.25 1.86 -8.44
CA VAL A 169 -18.20 0.73 -7.52
C VAL A 169 -19.28 0.84 -6.44
N THR A 170 -20.38 1.55 -6.74
CA THR A 170 -21.54 1.67 -5.84
C THR A 170 -22.08 0.30 -5.44
N ASP A 171 -22.18 -0.62 -6.40
CA ASP A 171 -22.25 -2.06 -6.13
C ASP A 171 -20.84 -2.65 -6.28
N PRO A 172 -20.10 -2.91 -5.18
CA PRO A 172 -18.74 -3.41 -5.25
C PRO A 172 -18.66 -4.85 -5.81
N SER A 173 -19.78 -5.55 -5.95
CA SER A 173 -19.83 -6.86 -6.62
C SER A 173 -20.06 -6.77 -8.13
N LYS A 174 -20.49 -5.61 -8.63
CA LYS A 174 -20.76 -5.35 -10.06
C LYS A 174 -20.25 -3.97 -10.51
N PRO A 175 -18.92 -3.76 -10.53
CA PRO A 175 -18.33 -2.49 -10.98
C PRO A 175 -18.74 -2.14 -12.41
N LEU A 176 -19.02 -0.87 -12.67
CA LEU A 176 -19.39 -0.35 -13.99
C LEU A 176 -18.33 0.64 -14.50
N PRO A 177 -18.01 0.63 -15.81
CA PRO A 177 -17.03 1.55 -16.37
C PRO A 177 -17.56 2.99 -16.40
N VAL A 178 -16.72 3.97 -16.04
CA VAL A 178 -17.01 5.41 -16.19
C VAL A 178 -16.05 6.03 -17.20
N ARG A 179 -14.75 5.92 -16.92
CA ARG A 179 -13.65 6.34 -17.80
C ARG A 179 -12.64 5.21 -17.90
N THR A 180 -12.71 4.39 -18.94
CA THR A 180 -11.92 3.14 -19.01
C THR A 180 -11.25 2.96 -20.37
N VAL A 181 -10.19 2.17 -20.41
CA VAL A 181 -9.55 1.77 -21.67
C VAL A 181 -10.52 0.98 -22.53
N SER A 182 -11.29 0.06 -21.93
CA SER A 182 -12.33 -0.69 -22.65
C SER A 182 -13.44 0.18 -23.22
N GLY A 183 -13.71 1.33 -22.59
CA GLY A 183 -14.65 2.34 -23.09
C GLY A 183 -14.04 3.32 -24.09
N ASN A 184 -12.77 3.14 -24.48
CA ASN A 184 -11.98 4.07 -25.29
C ASN A 184 -12.00 5.51 -24.73
N ASN A 185 -12.13 5.66 -23.41
CA ASN A 185 -12.28 6.95 -22.74
C ASN A 185 -11.62 6.97 -21.34
N PRO A 186 -10.37 6.50 -21.16
CA PRO A 186 -9.71 6.57 -19.86
C PRO A 186 -9.61 8.01 -19.34
N VAL A 187 -9.28 8.18 -18.06
CA VAL A 187 -8.97 9.52 -17.50
C VAL A 187 -7.80 10.11 -18.27
N ILE A 188 -6.77 9.29 -18.43
CA ILE A 188 -5.62 9.54 -19.30
C ILE A 188 -5.13 8.20 -19.85
N GLY A 189 -4.80 8.16 -21.14
CA GLY A 189 -4.23 7.01 -21.84
C GLY A 189 -2.92 7.36 -22.53
N ASN A 190 -2.39 6.42 -23.32
CA ASN A 190 -1.11 6.56 -24.03
C ASN A 190 0.07 6.88 -23.10
N LEU A 191 0.06 6.29 -21.91
CA LEU A 191 1.18 6.34 -21.00
C LEU A 191 2.21 5.25 -21.35
N THR A 192 3.45 5.50 -20.98
CA THR A 192 4.59 4.56 -21.04
C THR A 192 5.06 4.15 -19.64
N GLY A 193 4.49 4.77 -18.62
CA GLY A 193 4.66 4.44 -17.21
C GLY A 193 3.45 4.97 -16.44
N THR A 194 2.99 4.20 -15.48
CA THR A 194 2.05 4.63 -14.45
C THR A 194 2.72 4.44 -13.10
N HIS A 195 2.24 5.17 -12.10
CA HIS A 195 2.61 4.90 -10.73
C HIS A 195 1.48 5.32 -9.77
N LYS A 196 1.83 5.64 -8.51
CA LYS A 196 0.85 6.06 -7.49
C LYS A 196 -0.14 7.12 -8.00
N ASN A 197 -1.33 7.10 -7.41
CA ASN A 197 -2.29 8.19 -7.53
C ASN A 197 -2.79 8.62 -6.15
N TRP A 198 -3.18 9.89 -6.05
CA TRP A 198 -3.84 10.48 -4.90
C TRP A 198 -5.10 11.19 -5.38
N TRP A 199 -6.20 11.05 -4.65
CA TRP A 199 -7.47 11.69 -5.00
C TRP A 199 -8.07 12.34 -3.76
N GLU A 200 -8.23 13.66 -3.82
CA GLU A 200 -8.94 14.43 -2.82
C GLU A 200 -10.44 14.30 -3.04
N CYS A 201 -11.12 13.52 -2.20
CA CYS A 201 -12.54 13.25 -2.38
C CYS A 201 -13.43 14.48 -2.15
N ASP A 202 -12.99 15.48 -1.39
CA ASP A 202 -13.75 16.69 -1.09
C ASP A 202 -13.70 17.73 -2.22
N THR A 203 -12.56 17.86 -2.90
CA THR A 203 -12.36 18.83 -3.99
C THR A 203 -12.45 18.22 -5.38
N GLY A 204 -12.25 16.90 -5.49
CA GLY A 204 -12.11 16.20 -6.75
C GLY A 204 -10.71 16.29 -7.37
N ILE A 205 -9.75 16.99 -6.78
CA ILE A 205 -8.40 17.10 -7.36
C ILE A 205 -7.68 15.75 -7.25
N ALA A 206 -7.18 15.27 -8.39
CA ALA A 206 -6.44 14.03 -8.49
C ALA A 206 -5.01 14.29 -9.00
N TYR A 207 -4.05 13.64 -8.36
CA TYR A 207 -2.64 13.66 -8.71
C TYR A 207 -2.28 12.29 -9.27
N ILE A 208 -2.00 12.23 -10.56
CA ILE A 208 -1.74 10.98 -11.29
C ILE A 208 -0.27 10.94 -11.65
N VAL A 209 0.46 9.92 -11.20
CA VAL A 209 1.87 9.74 -11.56
C VAL A 209 1.98 8.89 -12.82
N GLY A 210 2.79 9.35 -13.77
CA GLY A 210 3.10 8.58 -14.98
C GLY A 210 3.96 9.34 -15.97
N ARG A 211 4.07 8.78 -17.18
CA ARG A 211 4.80 9.37 -18.30
C ARG A 211 4.03 9.17 -19.58
N ARG A 212 3.78 10.23 -20.35
CA ARG A 212 3.08 10.11 -21.64
C ARG A 212 4.05 9.68 -22.73
N SER A 213 3.57 8.90 -23.69
CA SER A 213 4.34 8.56 -24.88
C SER A 213 4.67 9.80 -25.74
N ALA A 214 3.83 10.83 -25.67
CA ALA A 214 3.97 12.08 -26.42
C ALA A 214 4.84 13.13 -25.72
N ASP A 215 5.36 12.86 -24.52
CA ASP A 215 6.20 13.82 -23.80
C ASP A 215 7.51 14.06 -24.56
N THR A 216 7.75 15.31 -24.96
CA THR A 216 8.95 15.74 -25.67
C THR A 216 9.79 16.67 -24.80
N GLY A 217 11.11 16.48 -24.77
CA GLY A 217 12.04 17.32 -24.00
C GLY A 217 12.07 17.07 -22.49
N TRP A 218 11.17 16.26 -21.95
CA TRP A 218 11.19 15.84 -20.54
C TRP A 218 12.39 14.92 -20.26
N ARG A 219 13.04 15.11 -19.11
CA ARG A 219 14.05 14.16 -18.64
C ARG A 219 13.42 12.84 -18.23
N PRO A 220 14.19 11.72 -18.25
CA PRO A 220 13.66 10.40 -17.94
C PRO A 220 12.92 10.33 -16.60
N GLY A 221 11.95 9.41 -16.53
CA GLY A 221 11.13 9.16 -15.34
C GLY A 221 9.67 9.58 -15.49
N ASN A 222 8.87 9.23 -14.49
CA ASN A 222 7.51 9.72 -14.31
C ASN A 222 7.52 11.18 -13.82
N HIS A 223 6.41 11.88 -14.08
CA HIS A 223 6.03 13.16 -13.52
C HIS A 223 4.55 13.10 -13.08
N ILE A 224 4.02 14.19 -12.54
CA ILE A 224 2.65 14.27 -12.03
C ILE A 224 1.77 14.98 -13.05
N MET A 225 0.61 14.40 -13.32
CA MET A 225 -0.47 14.99 -14.11
C MET A 225 -1.64 15.26 -13.16
N ILE A 226 -2.02 16.53 -13.05
CA ILE A 226 -3.07 16.97 -12.12
C ILE A 226 -4.37 17.14 -12.89
N PHE A 227 -5.43 16.51 -12.40
CA PHE A 227 -6.78 16.58 -12.96
C PHE A 227 -7.77 17.09 -11.93
N ASN A 228 -8.77 17.83 -12.38
CA ASN A 228 -10.03 17.97 -11.68
C ASN A 228 -10.93 16.78 -12.05
N LEU A 229 -11.16 15.89 -11.09
CA LEU A 229 -12.08 14.75 -11.14
C LEU A 229 -13.31 14.97 -10.24
N ALA A 230 -13.73 16.22 -10.04
CA ALA A 230 -14.94 16.54 -9.28
C ALA A 230 -16.21 15.89 -9.87
N ASP A 231 -16.28 15.82 -11.20
CA ASP A 231 -17.17 14.95 -11.96
C ASP A 231 -16.32 13.85 -12.62
N PRO A 232 -16.33 12.61 -12.10
CA PRO A 232 -15.46 11.56 -12.60
C PRO A 232 -15.76 11.12 -14.05
N ALA A 233 -16.94 11.45 -14.59
CA ALA A 233 -17.25 11.20 -16.00
C ALA A 233 -16.63 12.25 -16.94
N ASN A 234 -16.31 13.44 -16.43
CA ASN A 234 -15.81 14.58 -17.18
C ASN A 234 -14.49 15.12 -16.58
N PRO A 235 -13.40 14.32 -16.61
CA PRO A 235 -12.10 14.73 -16.09
C PRO A 235 -11.56 15.95 -16.84
N VAL A 236 -11.09 16.96 -16.11
CA VAL A 236 -10.46 18.15 -16.69
C VAL A 236 -8.98 18.17 -16.32
N PHE A 237 -8.09 18.13 -17.31
CA PHE A 237 -6.66 18.28 -17.08
C PHE A 237 -6.35 19.72 -16.62
N ILE A 238 -5.54 19.85 -15.57
CA ILE A 238 -5.13 21.14 -15.01
C ILE A 238 -3.71 21.47 -15.48
N ARG A 239 -2.74 20.62 -15.14
CA ARG A 239 -1.32 20.86 -15.42
C ARG A 239 -0.46 19.63 -15.18
N ASP A 240 0.76 19.71 -15.67
CA ASP A 240 1.86 18.88 -15.21
C ASP A 240 2.57 19.50 -14.01
N TRP A 241 3.16 18.63 -13.18
CA TRP A 241 4.06 18.99 -12.09
C TRP A 241 5.21 17.99 -12.00
N ALA A 242 6.39 18.47 -11.60
CA ALA A 242 7.59 17.69 -11.41
C ALA A 242 8.56 18.46 -10.50
N LEU A 243 9.59 17.78 -10.03
CA LEU A 243 10.71 18.49 -9.41
C LEU A 243 11.39 19.35 -10.48
N ASP A 244 11.66 20.62 -10.15
CA ASP A 244 12.30 21.55 -11.07
C ASP A 244 13.59 20.97 -11.66
N GLY A 245 13.75 21.11 -12.97
CA GLY A 245 14.83 20.51 -13.75
C GLY A 245 14.41 19.28 -14.55
N GLN A 246 13.27 18.65 -14.26
CA GLN A 246 12.78 17.52 -15.07
C GLN A 246 12.06 17.97 -16.34
N GLN A 247 11.38 19.12 -16.30
CA GLN A 247 10.57 19.66 -17.39
C GLN A 247 11.39 20.10 -18.61
N PRO A 248 10.79 20.22 -19.81
CA PRO A 248 11.50 20.62 -21.03
C PRO A 248 12.18 21.99 -20.93
N GLY A 249 13.37 22.12 -21.51
CA GLY A 249 14.13 23.37 -21.55
C GLY A 249 14.76 23.81 -20.22
N SER A 250 14.53 23.06 -19.14
CA SER A 250 15.12 23.35 -17.83
C SER A 250 16.58 22.91 -17.72
N VAL A 251 17.26 23.42 -16.70
CA VAL A 251 18.58 22.96 -16.25
C VAL A 251 18.43 22.12 -14.99
N ILE A 252 19.28 21.11 -14.81
CA ILE A 252 19.28 20.30 -13.58
C ILE A 252 19.79 21.19 -12.44
N PRO A 253 19.00 21.43 -11.38
CA PRO A 253 19.43 22.29 -10.29
C PRO A 253 20.44 21.58 -9.38
N PHE A 254 21.19 22.37 -8.60
CA PHE A 254 21.97 21.84 -7.48
C PHE A 254 21.02 21.28 -6.40
N PRO A 255 21.38 20.19 -5.69
CA PRO A 255 22.59 19.38 -5.84
C PRO A 255 22.47 18.24 -6.87
N PHE A 256 21.32 18.09 -7.53
CA PHE A 256 21.08 17.02 -8.51
C PHE A 256 22.04 17.05 -9.70
N ASN A 257 22.58 18.22 -10.02
CA ASN A 257 23.61 18.37 -11.05
C ASN A 257 25.00 17.83 -10.66
N GLN A 258 25.24 17.54 -9.38
CA GLN A 258 26.48 16.93 -8.88
C GLN A 258 26.43 15.40 -8.92
N GLN A 259 25.28 14.81 -9.26
CA GLN A 259 25.16 13.36 -9.41
C GLN A 259 25.88 12.89 -10.66
N THR A 260 26.28 11.61 -10.68
CA THR A 260 26.96 11.00 -11.83
C THR A 260 26.17 9.78 -12.30
N PRO A 261 25.44 9.87 -13.44
CA PRO A 261 25.22 11.07 -14.24
C PRO A 261 24.28 12.08 -13.56
N PRO A 262 24.30 13.37 -13.94
CA PRO A 262 23.34 14.36 -13.45
C PRO A 262 21.90 13.94 -13.74
N ALA A 263 21.06 13.87 -12.72
CA ALA A 263 19.68 13.42 -12.86
C ALA A 263 18.76 14.11 -11.86
N VAL A 264 17.57 14.51 -12.31
CA VAL A 264 16.49 14.94 -11.41
C VAL A 264 15.72 13.69 -11.00
N PRO A 265 15.53 13.43 -9.70
CA PRO A 265 14.82 12.26 -9.24
C PRO A 265 13.37 12.28 -9.69
N SER A 266 12.90 11.14 -10.17
CA SER A 266 11.52 10.98 -10.62
C SER A 266 10.57 10.83 -9.43
N ILE A 267 9.34 11.31 -9.58
CA ILE A 267 8.31 11.17 -8.54
C ILE A 267 7.95 9.69 -8.31
N HIS A 268 7.86 9.30 -7.05
CA HIS A 268 7.26 8.04 -6.64
C HIS A 268 5.77 8.21 -6.36
N GLY A 269 5.40 9.13 -5.46
CA GLY A 269 4.00 9.34 -5.10
C GLY A 269 3.72 10.66 -4.37
N PRO A 270 2.55 11.27 -4.62
CA PRO A 270 2.04 12.40 -3.85
C PRO A 270 1.13 11.95 -2.70
N ILE A 271 1.11 12.73 -1.62
CA ILE A 271 0.06 12.72 -0.60
C ILE A 271 -0.39 14.18 -0.38
N SER A 272 -1.65 14.48 -0.70
CA SER A 272 -2.22 15.81 -0.46
C SER A 272 -3.05 15.82 0.82
N THR A 273 -2.90 16.88 1.62
CA THR A 273 -3.73 17.14 2.80
C THR A 273 -5.00 17.93 2.47
N GLY A 274 -5.25 18.18 1.18
CA GLY A 274 -6.43 18.90 0.70
C GLY A 274 -6.40 20.39 1.08
N PRO A 275 -7.53 21.10 0.96
CA PRO A 275 -7.62 22.50 1.38
C PRO A 275 -7.49 22.64 2.91
N ALA A 276 -7.06 23.83 3.36
CA ALA A 276 -7.09 24.15 4.78
C ALA A 276 -8.53 24.09 5.32
N GLY A 277 -8.73 23.43 6.47
CA GLY A 277 -10.07 23.16 7.01
C GLY A 277 -10.83 22.03 6.32
N GLY A 278 -10.24 21.36 5.32
CA GLY A 278 -10.78 20.15 4.71
C GLY A 278 -10.66 18.91 5.61
N PRO A 279 -11.24 17.76 5.21
CA PRO A 279 -11.35 16.58 6.07
C PRO A 279 -10.03 16.08 6.64
N ILE A 280 -8.96 16.07 5.84
CA ILE A 280 -7.62 15.65 6.29
C ILE A 280 -7.01 16.70 7.23
N SER A 281 -7.13 18.00 6.90
CA SER A 281 -6.63 19.04 7.80
C SER A 281 -7.32 19.01 9.17
N LEU A 282 -8.59 18.64 9.23
CA LEU A 282 -9.36 18.50 10.46
C LEU A 282 -8.91 17.31 11.34
N THR A 283 -8.11 16.38 10.83
CA THR A 283 -7.52 15.31 11.66
C THR A 283 -6.26 15.75 12.40
N GLY A 284 -5.76 16.97 12.13
CA GLY A 284 -4.53 17.51 12.73
C GLY A 284 -3.37 17.68 11.72
N ALA A 285 -3.55 17.25 10.47
CA ALA A 285 -2.60 17.49 9.40
C ALA A 285 -2.51 18.98 9.04
N THR A 286 -1.33 19.44 8.62
CA THR A 286 -1.19 20.77 8.02
C THR A 286 -1.87 20.80 6.66
N GLY A 287 -2.97 21.55 6.58
CA GLY A 287 -3.78 21.68 5.37
C GLY A 287 -3.14 22.54 4.28
N ASN A 288 -3.73 22.51 3.09
CA ASN A 288 -3.25 23.21 1.89
C ASN A 288 -1.82 22.83 1.48
N ARG A 289 -1.44 21.57 1.68
CA ARG A 289 -0.12 21.04 1.31
C ARG A 289 -0.22 19.79 0.46
N VAL A 290 0.75 19.64 -0.43
CA VAL A 290 1.04 18.38 -1.11
C VAL A 290 2.47 17.99 -0.80
N TYR A 291 2.64 16.76 -0.31
CA TYR A 291 3.93 16.17 -0.01
C TYR A 291 4.29 15.18 -1.12
N PHE A 292 5.42 15.40 -1.77
CA PHE A 292 5.89 14.57 -2.86
C PHE A 292 7.16 13.83 -2.47
N ALA A 293 7.19 12.52 -2.72
CA ALA A 293 8.35 11.67 -2.51
C ALA A 293 9.03 11.37 -3.86
N TYR A 294 10.29 11.76 -4.00
CA TYR A 294 11.07 11.59 -5.23
C TYR A 294 12.25 10.64 -5.03
N GLY A 295 12.60 9.91 -6.10
CA GLY A 295 13.85 9.18 -6.22
C GLY A 295 13.86 7.79 -5.59
N THR A 296 12.77 7.31 -4.98
CA THR A 296 12.50 5.95 -4.45
C THR A 296 13.66 5.20 -3.78
N GLU A 297 14.69 4.83 -4.55
CA GLU A 297 15.87 4.04 -4.18
C GLU A 297 17.14 4.89 -3.97
N SER A 298 17.26 6.07 -4.57
CA SER A 298 18.49 6.87 -4.44
C SER A 298 18.25 8.34 -4.77
N ASN A 299 19.18 9.20 -4.35
CA ASN A 299 19.26 10.57 -4.83
C ASN A 299 17.95 11.37 -4.66
N GLY A 300 17.18 11.04 -3.63
CA GLY A 300 15.80 11.47 -3.51
C GLY A 300 15.61 12.85 -2.90
N ALA A 301 14.34 13.22 -2.84
CA ALA A 301 13.89 14.37 -2.08
C ALA A 301 12.47 14.13 -1.55
N MET A 302 12.17 14.73 -0.40
CA MET A 302 10.80 15.01 0.01
C MET A 302 10.54 16.50 -0.26
N GLN A 303 9.49 16.81 -1.01
CA GLN A 303 9.10 18.17 -1.37
C GLN A 303 7.78 18.53 -0.69
N ILE A 304 7.71 19.73 -0.14
CA ILE A 304 6.50 20.34 0.42
C ILE A 304 6.05 21.43 -0.55
N VAL A 305 4.82 21.33 -1.04
CA VAL A 305 4.25 22.24 -2.04
C VAL A 305 2.96 22.86 -1.50
N ASP A 306 2.81 24.18 -1.69
CA ASP A 306 1.56 24.88 -1.41
C ASP A 306 0.53 24.49 -2.47
N ARG A 307 -0.55 23.86 -2.00
CA ARG A 307 -1.58 23.30 -2.88
C ARG A 307 -2.31 24.38 -3.67
N SER A 308 -2.57 25.55 -3.07
CA SER A 308 -3.31 26.62 -3.74
C SER A 308 -2.47 27.23 -4.85
N LEU A 309 -1.19 27.54 -4.57
CA LEU A 309 -0.25 28.03 -5.59
C LEU A 309 -0.03 27.00 -6.70
N LEU A 310 0.05 25.71 -6.38
CA LEU A 310 0.18 24.64 -7.37
C LEU A 310 -0.96 24.67 -8.38
N LEU A 311 -2.20 24.92 -7.92
CA LEU A 311 -3.39 24.92 -8.75
C LEU A 311 -3.67 26.27 -9.44
N SER A 312 -3.15 27.38 -8.92
CA SER A 312 -3.44 28.73 -9.44
C SER A 312 -2.35 29.35 -10.30
N THR A 313 -1.09 28.89 -10.18
CA THR A 313 0.04 29.41 -10.97
C THR A 313 -0.01 28.89 -12.42
N PRO A 314 0.64 29.58 -13.38
CA PRO A 314 0.72 29.11 -14.76
C PRO A 314 1.25 27.67 -14.84
N ALA A 315 0.69 26.87 -15.75
CA ALA A 315 1.01 25.44 -15.86
C ALA A 315 2.50 25.14 -16.15
N ASN A 316 3.24 26.10 -16.71
CA ASN A 316 4.67 26.02 -16.99
C ASN A 316 5.58 26.50 -15.82
N ASP A 317 5.01 26.90 -14.69
CA ASP A 317 5.76 27.30 -13.49
C ASP A 317 5.94 26.11 -12.54
N PHE A 318 7.14 25.55 -12.47
CA PHE A 318 7.47 24.39 -11.63
C PHE A 318 8.14 24.76 -10.30
N LYS A 319 8.15 26.04 -9.92
CA LYS A 319 8.97 26.53 -8.80
C LYS A 319 8.14 27.25 -7.75
N THR A 320 7.24 28.14 -8.15
CA THR A 320 6.57 29.07 -7.22
C THR A 320 5.76 28.37 -6.13
N ALA A 321 5.18 27.21 -6.44
CA ALA A 321 4.39 26.46 -5.47
C ALA A 321 5.24 25.68 -4.45
N GLU A 322 6.53 25.47 -4.69
CA GLU A 322 7.39 24.79 -3.71
C GLU A 322 7.61 25.69 -2.49
N VAL A 323 7.28 25.17 -1.31
CA VAL A 323 7.55 25.84 -0.03
C VAL A 323 8.95 25.50 0.46
N GLY A 324 9.31 24.22 0.38
CA GLY A 324 10.63 23.73 0.74
C GLY A 324 10.79 22.26 0.41
N ARG A 325 12.01 21.75 0.58
CA ARG A 325 12.32 20.34 0.35
C ARG A 325 13.45 19.88 1.25
N TRP A 326 13.43 18.59 1.58
CA TRP A 326 14.58 17.89 2.14
C TRP A 326 15.23 17.08 1.01
N VAL A 327 16.46 17.43 0.64
CA VAL A 327 17.26 16.62 -0.28
C VAL A 327 17.95 15.52 0.53
N MET A 328 17.71 14.28 0.12
CA MET A 328 18.16 13.09 0.84
C MET A 328 19.63 12.77 0.49
N SER A 329 20.27 11.98 1.36
CA SER A 329 21.57 11.37 1.03
C SER A 329 21.48 10.60 -0.29
N PRO A 330 22.52 10.56 -1.14
CA PRO A 330 22.50 9.85 -2.41
C PRO A 330 22.08 8.38 -2.32
N ASN A 331 22.27 7.74 -1.17
CA ASN A 331 21.91 6.34 -0.93
C ASN A 331 20.41 6.12 -0.67
N TRP A 332 19.61 7.19 -0.54
CA TRP A 332 18.20 7.09 -0.19
C TRP A 332 17.33 7.87 -1.16
N GLY A 333 16.21 7.26 -1.50
CA GLY A 333 15.10 7.91 -2.21
C GLY A 333 13.87 8.04 -1.33
N GLY A 334 12.94 8.90 -1.72
CA GLY A 334 11.61 8.98 -1.11
C GLY A 334 10.63 8.09 -1.86
N HIS A 335 10.08 7.07 -1.21
CA HIS A 335 8.97 6.26 -1.71
C HIS A 335 7.61 6.80 -1.21
N THR A 336 7.50 7.13 0.09
CA THR A 336 6.27 7.68 0.66
C THR A 336 6.60 8.83 1.62
N SER A 337 5.87 9.94 1.52
CA SER A 337 6.00 11.10 2.41
C SER A 337 4.65 11.35 3.09
N PHE A 338 4.42 10.66 4.20
CA PHE A 338 3.15 10.66 4.93
C PHE A 338 3.14 11.76 6.00
N PRO A 339 2.36 12.84 5.85
CA PRO A 339 2.30 13.92 6.83
C PRO A 339 1.50 13.49 8.06
N ILE A 340 2.17 13.40 9.20
CA ILE A 340 1.52 13.11 10.49
C ILE A 340 1.06 14.39 11.20
N GLY A 341 1.47 15.56 10.71
CA GLY A 341 0.95 16.84 11.18
C GLY A 341 1.57 17.28 12.50
N LYS A 342 0.84 18.15 13.21
CA LYS A 342 1.32 18.76 14.45
C LYS A 342 1.23 17.79 15.63
N ILE A 343 2.37 17.55 16.28
CA ILE A 343 2.51 16.69 17.45
C ILE A 343 3.06 17.52 18.61
N SER A 344 2.43 17.38 19.78
CA SER A 344 2.97 17.93 21.03
C SER A 344 4.05 16.99 21.54
N ILE A 345 5.26 17.49 21.73
CA ILE A 345 6.41 16.68 22.15
C ILE A 345 6.38 16.56 23.68
N PRO A 346 6.14 15.36 24.24
CA PRO A 346 5.85 15.23 25.67
C PRO A 346 6.95 15.77 26.59
N ASP A 347 8.21 15.51 26.25
CA ASP A 347 9.36 15.94 27.05
C ASP A 347 9.63 17.45 26.97
N TRP A 348 9.03 18.14 25.98
CA TRP A 348 9.22 19.58 25.75
C TRP A 348 8.11 20.43 26.39
N GLU A 349 7.15 19.82 27.10
CA GLU A 349 6.10 20.55 27.83
C GLU A 349 6.64 21.67 28.75
N PRO A 350 7.78 21.52 29.44
CA PRO A 350 8.35 22.60 30.25
C PRO A 350 8.97 23.76 29.47
N ASN A 351 9.22 23.62 28.16
CA ASN A 351 9.92 24.64 27.36
C ASN A 351 9.10 25.94 27.26
N GLU A 352 9.73 27.06 26.93
CA GLU A 352 9.00 28.33 26.70
C GLU A 352 8.38 28.40 25.29
N ALA A 353 8.97 27.69 24.32
CA ALA A 353 8.55 27.65 22.92
C ALA A 353 8.70 26.25 22.32
N ASP A 354 8.23 26.06 21.09
CA ASP A 354 8.45 24.87 20.26
C ASP A 354 7.91 23.53 20.81
N LYS A 355 6.99 23.56 21.78
CA LYS A 355 6.34 22.36 22.35
C LYS A 355 5.58 21.51 21.34
N VAL A 356 5.11 22.15 20.26
CA VAL A 356 4.35 21.53 19.19
C VAL A 356 5.12 21.71 17.88
N ARG A 357 5.35 20.61 17.18
CA ARG A 357 6.13 20.57 15.93
C ARG A 357 5.37 19.78 14.88
N ASP A 358 5.60 20.10 13.62
CA ASP A 358 4.95 19.45 12.48
C ASP A 358 5.89 18.41 11.87
N PHE A 359 5.39 17.21 11.60
CA PHE A 359 6.21 16.09 11.13
C PHE A 359 5.66 15.40 9.90
N VAL A 360 6.58 14.86 9.11
CA VAL A 360 6.34 13.97 7.97
C VAL A 360 7.14 12.69 8.18
N VAL A 361 6.48 11.54 8.07
CA VAL A 361 7.16 10.24 7.99
C VAL A 361 7.56 9.99 6.54
N VAL A 362 8.86 9.94 6.28
CA VAL A 362 9.40 9.69 4.94
C VAL A 362 9.99 8.29 4.89
N VAL A 363 9.42 7.43 4.06
CA VAL A 363 9.88 6.05 3.87
C VAL A 363 10.69 5.95 2.59
N SER A 364 11.90 5.41 2.69
CA SER A 364 12.70 4.95 1.55
C SER A 364 12.31 3.51 1.14
N GLU A 365 12.68 3.05 -0.06
CA GLU A 365 12.35 1.69 -0.52
C GLU A 365 13.61 0.84 -0.72
N GLU A 366 13.62 -0.35 -0.13
CA GLU A 366 14.54 -1.43 -0.52
C GLU A 366 14.07 -2.12 -1.81
N THR A 367 14.97 -2.31 -2.76
CA THR A 367 14.66 -2.92 -4.06
C THR A 367 15.43 -4.18 -4.35
N ASN A 368 16.61 -4.35 -3.75
CA ASN A 368 17.44 -5.50 -3.94
C ASN A 368 17.16 -6.61 -2.92
N HIS A 369 17.50 -7.84 -3.32
CA HIS A 369 17.31 -9.02 -2.48
C HIS A 369 18.55 -9.30 -1.63
N GLU A 370 18.34 -9.89 -0.45
CA GLU A 370 19.42 -10.38 0.41
C GLU A 370 20.45 -9.30 0.78
N CYS A 371 20.00 -8.05 0.89
CA CYS A 371 20.80 -6.93 1.40
C CYS A 371 22.04 -6.61 0.56
N THR A 372 21.92 -6.73 -0.77
CA THR A 372 23.03 -6.43 -1.70
C THR A 372 23.17 -4.93 -2.03
N GLU A 373 22.39 -4.07 -1.38
CA GLU A 373 22.45 -2.61 -1.51
C GLU A 373 22.64 -1.90 -0.18
N GLY A 374 22.75 -0.57 -0.24
CA GLY A 374 22.78 0.27 0.96
C GLY A 374 21.46 0.22 1.72
N ARG A 375 21.51 0.25 3.05
CA ARG A 375 20.30 0.14 3.88
C ARG A 375 19.35 1.30 3.70
N HIS A 376 18.09 0.99 3.43
CA HIS A 376 16.98 1.93 3.43
C HIS A 376 16.37 2.11 4.82
N LEU A 377 15.93 3.33 5.13
CA LEU A 377 15.39 3.70 6.44
C LEU A 377 14.01 4.37 6.31
N THR A 378 13.30 4.41 7.43
CA THR A 378 12.14 5.30 7.63
C THR A 378 12.59 6.50 8.44
N PHE A 379 12.24 7.72 8.03
CA PHE A 379 12.69 8.97 8.64
C PHE A 379 11.52 9.72 9.26
N MET A 380 11.76 10.30 10.43
CA MET A 380 10.93 11.35 11.01
C MET A 380 11.52 12.68 10.59
N VAL A 381 10.77 13.46 9.81
CA VAL A 381 11.21 14.75 9.26
C VAL A 381 10.42 15.86 9.92
N ASP A 382 11.10 16.75 10.64
CA ASP A 382 10.50 17.96 11.17
C ASP A 382 10.29 18.96 10.03
N ALA A 383 9.02 19.29 9.80
CA ALA A 383 8.53 20.21 8.78
C ALA A 383 7.94 21.49 9.38
N THR A 384 8.16 21.77 10.68
CA THR A 384 7.64 22.95 11.36
C THR A 384 8.05 24.25 10.65
N THR A 385 9.31 24.31 10.22
CA THR A 385 9.76 25.32 9.26
C THR A 385 9.74 24.70 7.87
N GLU A 386 8.60 24.81 7.17
CA GLU A 386 8.36 24.12 5.90
C GLU A 386 9.39 24.42 4.80
N ALA A 387 10.04 25.59 4.85
CA ALA A 387 11.10 25.97 3.92
C ALA A 387 12.43 25.23 4.15
N ARG A 388 12.60 24.58 5.31
CA ARG A 388 13.80 23.86 5.74
C ARG A 388 13.45 22.57 6.49
N PRO A 389 12.70 21.65 5.86
CA PRO A 389 12.37 20.40 6.51
C PRO A 389 13.65 19.57 6.68
N HIS A 390 13.82 18.91 7.82
CA HIS A 390 15.03 18.15 8.11
C HIS A 390 14.73 16.88 8.93
N PRO A 391 15.46 15.79 8.68
CA PRO A 391 15.29 14.55 9.44
C PRO A 391 15.81 14.75 10.87
N THR A 392 15.00 14.38 11.86
CA THR A 392 15.39 14.44 13.29
C THR A 392 15.61 13.05 13.88
N ALA A 393 14.91 12.04 13.38
CA ALA A 393 15.05 10.65 13.79
C ALA A 393 14.82 9.68 12.64
N ASN A 394 15.14 8.40 12.88
CA ASN A 394 14.85 7.33 11.94
C ASN A 394 14.44 6.04 12.66
N PHE A 395 13.75 5.17 11.93
CA PHE A 395 13.37 3.82 12.33
C PHE A 395 13.95 2.81 11.34
N GLN A 396 14.48 1.72 11.89
CA GLN A 396 14.97 0.56 11.14
C GLN A 396 14.77 -0.73 11.93
N VAL A 397 14.52 -1.82 11.21
CA VAL A 397 14.53 -3.17 11.78
C VAL A 397 15.96 -3.71 11.77
N PRO A 398 16.50 -4.18 12.90
CA PRO A 398 17.81 -4.84 12.92
C PRO A 398 17.80 -6.16 12.13
N GLU A 399 18.80 -6.36 11.28
CA GLU A 399 18.99 -7.61 10.52
C GLU A 399 19.03 -8.84 11.45
N SER A 400 19.70 -8.70 12.59
CA SER A 400 19.87 -9.74 13.61
C SER A 400 18.58 -10.16 14.30
N GLY A 401 17.49 -9.38 14.16
CA GLY A 401 16.18 -9.70 14.74
C GLY A 401 15.48 -10.87 14.06
N GLY A 402 15.86 -11.24 12.84
CA GLY A 402 15.24 -12.34 12.09
C GLY A 402 16.10 -12.96 11.00
N ASN A 403 17.41 -12.67 10.99
CA ASN A 403 18.38 -13.08 9.96
C ASN A 403 17.90 -12.72 8.55
N PHE A 404 17.30 -11.54 8.42
CA PHE A 404 16.46 -11.19 7.28
C PHE A 404 17.20 -11.17 5.94
N CYS A 405 18.49 -10.89 5.90
CA CYS A 405 19.26 -10.99 4.66
C CYS A 405 19.34 -12.42 4.15
N SER A 406 19.68 -13.35 5.04
CA SER A 406 19.80 -14.76 4.69
C SER A 406 18.44 -15.43 4.46
N LYS A 407 17.36 -14.90 5.06
CA LYS A 407 15.96 -15.35 4.88
C LYS A 407 15.49 -15.26 3.42
N GLY A 408 16.08 -14.38 2.62
CA GLY A 408 15.78 -14.21 1.20
C GLY A 408 14.85 -13.05 0.89
N GLY A 409 14.75 -12.68 -0.39
CA GLY A 409 13.91 -11.56 -0.84
C GLY A 409 14.40 -10.21 -0.32
N ARG A 410 13.57 -9.17 -0.46
CA ARG A 410 13.91 -7.82 0.02
C ARG A 410 13.78 -7.75 1.54
N PHE A 411 14.70 -7.02 2.17
CA PHE A 411 14.67 -6.70 3.60
C PHE A 411 14.96 -5.21 3.80
N GLY A 412 13.89 -4.45 4.01
CA GLY A 412 13.95 -3.02 4.22
C GLY A 412 12.53 -2.43 4.18
N PRO A 413 12.38 -1.14 4.47
CA PRO A 413 11.09 -0.49 4.41
C PRO A 413 10.61 -0.38 2.95
N HIS A 414 9.29 -0.27 2.77
CA HIS A 414 8.66 0.00 1.47
C HIS A 414 7.65 1.14 1.60
N ALA A 415 6.54 0.95 2.32
CA ALA A 415 5.47 1.95 2.41
C ALA A 415 4.89 2.09 3.82
N THR A 416 4.33 3.27 4.12
CA THR A 416 3.45 3.44 5.28
C THR A 416 2.00 3.04 4.96
N ASN A 417 1.14 2.97 5.99
CA ASN A 417 -0.28 3.22 5.81
C ASN A 417 -0.50 4.70 5.41
N GLU A 418 -1.62 5.01 4.76
CA GLU A 418 -1.86 6.35 4.18
C GLU A 418 -3.19 6.95 4.67
N GLU A 419 -3.76 6.40 5.74
CA GLU A 419 -5.03 6.85 6.32
C GLU A 419 -4.80 7.82 7.49
N PHE A 420 -5.58 8.90 7.47
CA PHE A 420 -5.53 10.00 8.46
C PHE A 420 -6.52 9.80 9.62
N GLY A 421 -7.19 8.65 9.65
CA GLY A 421 -8.29 8.36 10.57
C GLY A 421 -7.84 7.80 11.93
N PRO A 422 -8.77 7.78 12.90
CA PRO A 422 -8.57 7.03 14.14
C PRO A 422 -8.42 5.53 13.86
N PRO A 423 -7.99 4.74 14.85
CA PRO A 423 -7.44 5.17 16.13
C PRO A 423 -5.94 5.52 16.06
N PHE A 424 -5.32 5.32 14.90
CA PHE A 424 -3.85 5.27 14.76
C PHE A 424 -3.20 6.58 14.37
N TYR A 425 -3.89 7.47 13.63
CA TYR A 425 -3.28 8.71 13.15
C TYR A 425 -2.67 9.52 14.30
N GLN A 426 -1.48 10.08 14.06
CA GLN A 426 -0.61 10.76 15.04
C GLN A 426 -0.08 9.92 16.21
N LYS A 427 -0.41 8.63 16.28
CA LYS A 427 0.03 7.73 17.35
C LYS A 427 0.93 6.62 16.84
N ILE A 428 0.45 5.85 15.87
CA ILE A 428 1.13 4.68 15.34
C ILE A 428 1.14 4.77 13.82
N VAL A 429 2.33 4.67 13.23
CA VAL A 429 2.52 4.50 11.79
C VAL A 429 2.89 3.06 11.51
N PHE A 430 2.18 2.42 10.58
CA PHE A 430 2.49 1.08 10.13
C PHE A 430 3.41 1.15 8.92
N VAL A 431 4.55 0.48 8.99
CA VAL A 431 5.53 0.38 7.90
C VAL A 431 5.58 -1.04 7.39
N SER A 432 5.26 -1.22 6.11
CA SER A 432 5.54 -2.46 5.40
C SER A 432 7.05 -2.61 5.18
N TYR A 433 7.59 -3.78 5.54
CA TYR A 433 9.02 -4.02 5.66
C TYR A 433 9.43 -5.35 4.96
N PHE A 434 8.81 -5.62 3.80
CA PHE A 434 9.04 -6.82 2.98
C PHE A 434 9.09 -8.12 3.77
N ASN A 435 10.22 -8.84 3.78
CA ASN A 435 10.37 -10.13 4.47
C ASN A 435 10.35 -10.03 6.00
N ALA A 436 10.40 -8.82 6.53
CA ALA A 436 10.23 -8.49 7.93
C ALA A 436 8.77 -8.12 8.27
N GLY A 437 7.82 -8.33 7.36
CA GLY A 437 6.39 -8.18 7.64
C GLY A 437 5.95 -6.72 7.76
N VAL A 438 4.97 -6.46 8.62
CA VAL A 438 4.53 -5.09 8.98
C VAL A 438 5.04 -4.72 10.36
N ARG A 439 5.52 -3.48 10.50
CA ARG A 439 6.02 -2.88 11.75
C ARG A 439 5.09 -1.76 12.20
N ALA A 440 4.68 -1.77 13.45
CA ALA A 440 3.93 -0.68 14.06
C ALA A 440 4.90 0.20 14.86
N VAL A 441 5.03 1.45 14.46
CA VAL A 441 5.97 2.41 15.04
C VAL A 441 5.19 3.48 15.79
N ASP A 442 5.40 3.58 17.11
CA ASP A 442 4.89 4.70 17.92
C ASP A 442 5.64 5.98 17.55
N VAL A 443 4.88 7.00 17.16
CA VAL A 443 5.39 8.29 16.70
C VAL A 443 4.93 9.45 17.60
N ARG A 444 4.38 9.17 18.78
CA ARG A 444 3.98 10.21 19.75
C ARG A 444 5.17 10.98 20.31
N ASP A 445 6.36 10.38 20.28
CA ASP A 445 7.64 11.08 20.41
C ASP A 445 8.40 10.99 19.07
N PRO A 446 8.22 11.97 18.17
CA PRO A 446 8.80 11.91 16.82
C PRO A 446 10.32 11.93 16.78
N ASN A 447 10.98 12.35 17.86
CA ASN A 447 12.44 12.35 17.96
C ASN A 447 13.00 10.99 18.40
N ASN A 448 12.14 10.08 18.84
CA ASN A 448 12.51 8.76 19.31
C ASN A 448 11.45 7.70 18.91
N PRO A 449 11.23 7.47 17.59
CA PRO A 449 10.23 6.51 17.13
C PRO A 449 10.57 5.09 17.60
N GLN A 450 9.56 4.36 18.13
CA GLN A 450 9.76 3.02 18.71
C GLN A 450 8.90 1.97 18.00
N GLU A 451 9.47 0.80 17.68
CA GLU A 451 8.66 -0.35 17.30
C GLU A 451 7.88 -0.86 18.53
N VAL A 452 6.56 -0.88 18.44
CA VAL A 452 5.68 -1.35 19.51
C VAL A 452 4.98 -2.66 19.17
N ALA A 453 4.87 -2.99 17.89
CA ALA A 453 4.31 -4.27 17.45
C ALA A 453 4.83 -4.66 16.07
N PHE A 454 4.80 -5.96 15.75
CA PHE A 454 5.05 -6.45 14.41
C PHE A 454 4.27 -7.73 14.12
N PHE A 455 4.08 -8.01 12.84
CA PHE A 455 3.55 -9.28 12.36
C PHE A 455 4.24 -9.69 11.05
N ILE A 456 4.80 -10.90 11.04
CA ILE A 456 5.39 -11.52 9.86
C ILE A 456 4.50 -12.70 9.45
N PRO A 457 3.80 -12.61 8.30
CA PRO A 457 3.05 -13.73 7.75
C PRO A 457 3.92 -14.97 7.55
N LYS A 458 3.31 -16.15 7.73
CA LYS A 458 3.92 -17.41 7.32
C LYS A 458 3.78 -17.55 5.80
N ALA A 459 4.82 -18.02 5.13
CA ALA A 459 4.71 -18.43 3.74
C ALA A 459 3.66 -19.53 3.58
N THR A 460 2.96 -19.53 2.44
CA THR A 460 1.93 -20.51 2.10
C THR A 460 2.34 -21.28 0.85
N SER A 461 1.54 -22.27 0.43
CA SER A 461 1.73 -22.94 -0.86
C SER A 461 1.60 -22.00 -2.06
N ASN A 462 0.98 -20.82 -1.88
CA ASN A 462 0.86 -19.81 -2.92
C ASN A 462 2.09 -18.89 -2.96
N THR A 463 2.93 -18.89 -1.92
CA THR A 463 4.05 -17.94 -1.81
C THR A 463 5.09 -18.23 -2.88
N ASP A 464 5.32 -17.26 -3.75
CA ASP A 464 6.21 -17.37 -4.91
C ASP A 464 7.67 -17.08 -4.56
N PHE A 465 8.58 -17.60 -5.38
CA PHE A 465 10.02 -17.46 -5.21
C PHE A 465 10.50 -16.00 -5.32
N ARG A 466 11.51 -15.65 -4.52
CA ARG A 466 12.32 -14.43 -4.64
C ARG A 466 13.76 -14.82 -4.89
N CYS A 467 14.33 -14.36 -6.00
CA CYS A 467 15.65 -14.79 -6.46
C CYS A 467 16.65 -13.65 -6.41
N LYS A 468 17.81 -13.88 -5.80
CA LYS A 468 18.86 -12.86 -5.68
C LYS A 468 19.42 -12.45 -7.05
N ASP A 469 19.76 -13.42 -7.89
CA ASP A 469 20.51 -13.18 -9.12
C ASP A 469 19.67 -13.54 -10.34
N ASN A 470 19.12 -12.56 -11.07
CA ASN A 470 18.50 -12.71 -12.41
C ASN A 470 17.69 -14.00 -12.67
N ASN A 471 16.86 -14.42 -11.70
CA ASN A 471 16.07 -15.66 -11.77
C ASN A 471 16.89 -16.96 -11.88
N ILE A 472 18.15 -16.98 -11.42
CA ILE A 472 18.94 -18.19 -11.25
C ILE A 472 18.29 -19.01 -10.13
N ALA A 473 17.70 -20.15 -10.51
CA ALA A 473 16.93 -21.03 -9.63
C ALA A 473 17.62 -21.38 -8.30
N ALA A 474 18.95 -21.58 -8.33
CA ALA A 474 19.74 -21.90 -7.14
C ALA A 474 19.77 -20.78 -6.07
N THR A 475 19.41 -19.55 -6.46
CA THR A 475 19.40 -18.37 -5.59
C THR A 475 17.98 -17.96 -5.17
N CYS A 476 16.98 -18.76 -5.52
CA CYS A 476 15.58 -18.48 -5.27
C CYS A 476 15.12 -19.08 -3.93
N LYS A 477 14.43 -18.26 -3.12
CA LYS A 477 13.86 -18.65 -1.83
C LYS A 477 12.38 -18.34 -1.78
N ILE A 478 11.59 -19.21 -1.13
CA ILE A 478 10.18 -18.94 -0.82
C ILE A 478 10.14 -18.11 0.45
N VAL A 479 9.74 -16.85 0.31
CA VAL A 479 9.74 -15.89 1.42
C VAL A 479 8.65 -14.85 1.18
N ILE A 480 7.99 -14.44 2.27
CA ILE A 480 6.98 -13.38 2.22
C ILE A 480 7.63 -12.05 1.84
N GLN A 481 6.81 -11.16 1.29
CA GLN A 481 7.17 -9.80 0.87
C GLN A 481 5.98 -8.90 1.15
N THR A 482 5.73 -8.59 2.43
CA THR A 482 4.65 -7.68 2.83
C THR A 482 4.89 -6.33 2.17
N ASN A 483 4.01 -5.96 1.23
CA ASN A 483 4.29 -4.91 0.27
C ASN A 483 3.72 -3.58 0.71
N ASN A 484 2.44 -3.51 1.05
CA ASN A 484 1.84 -2.32 1.65
C ASN A 484 0.89 -2.70 2.77
N VAL A 485 0.50 -1.67 3.51
CA VAL A 485 -0.41 -1.73 4.64
C VAL A 485 -1.47 -0.63 4.49
N ALA A 486 -2.69 -0.93 4.93
CA ALA A 486 -3.78 0.03 5.11
C ALA A 486 -4.42 -0.18 6.49
N THR A 487 -5.14 0.83 6.96
CA THR A 487 -5.82 0.81 8.26
C THR A 487 -7.26 1.30 8.16
N ASP A 488 -8.10 0.96 9.12
CA ASP A 488 -9.47 1.50 9.21
C ASP A 488 -9.85 2.00 10.61
N ASP A 489 -10.95 2.76 10.67
CA ASP A 489 -11.47 3.37 11.90
C ASP A 489 -11.94 2.36 12.96
N ARG A 490 -12.04 1.07 12.61
CA ARG A 490 -12.38 0.00 13.57
C ARG A 490 -11.13 -0.54 14.28
N GLY A 491 -9.93 -0.12 13.86
CA GLY A 491 -8.67 -0.61 14.42
C GLY A 491 -8.07 -1.82 13.71
N TYR A 492 -8.53 -2.14 12.49
CA TYR A 492 -7.93 -3.23 11.74
C TYR A 492 -6.79 -2.73 10.85
N VAL A 493 -5.80 -3.59 10.69
CA VAL A 493 -4.64 -3.37 9.83
C VAL A 493 -4.67 -4.42 8.72
N TYR A 494 -4.61 -3.98 7.47
CA TYR A 494 -4.68 -4.82 6.28
C TYR A 494 -3.33 -4.85 5.60
N ILE A 495 -2.71 -6.02 5.53
CA ILE A 495 -1.44 -6.18 4.81
C ILE A 495 -1.62 -7.12 3.63
N VAL A 496 -0.94 -6.79 2.54
CA VAL A 496 -0.96 -7.59 1.31
C VAL A 496 0.46 -7.89 0.87
N ASP A 497 0.62 -9.02 0.19
CA ASP A 497 1.93 -9.61 -0.07
C ASP A 497 2.27 -9.67 -1.57
N ARG A 498 3.48 -9.19 -1.91
CA ARG A 498 4.02 -9.18 -3.28
C ARG A 498 4.36 -10.58 -3.78
N ALA A 499 4.69 -11.49 -2.88
CA ALA A 499 5.03 -12.87 -3.19
C ALA A 499 3.79 -13.78 -3.13
N ASN A 500 2.57 -13.26 -3.38
CA ASN A 500 1.32 -14.03 -3.48
C ASN A 500 0.86 -14.72 -2.19
N THR A 501 1.41 -14.35 -1.03
CA THR A 501 1.00 -14.92 0.27
C THR A 501 -0.44 -14.51 0.65
N GLY A 502 -0.99 -13.47 0.01
CA GLY A 502 -2.38 -13.04 0.14
C GLY A 502 -2.57 -11.87 1.11
N LEU A 503 -3.83 -11.68 1.52
CA LEU A 503 -4.29 -10.68 2.47
C LEU A 503 -4.28 -11.22 3.90
N HIS A 504 -3.80 -10.40 4.83
CA HIS A 504 -3.99 -10.63 6.26
C HIS A 504 -4.66 -9.42 6.90
N VAL A 505 -5.71 -9.68 7.66
CA VAL A 505 -6.37 -8.68 8.52
C VAL A 505 -5.85 -8.90 9.93
N LEU A 506 -5.30 -7.85 10.52
CA LEU A 506 -4.60 -7.88 11.79
C LEU A 506 -5.23 -6.89 12.77
N ARG A 507 -4.91 -7.07 14.05
CA ARG A 507 -5.26 -6.13 15.13
C ARG A 507 -4.12 -6.07 16.14
N LEU A 508 -3.87 -4.90 16.70
CA LEU A 508 -2.95 -4.74 17.83
C LEU A 508 -3.46 -5.50 19.05
N THR A 509 -2.53 -5.94 19.89
CA THR A 509 -2.76 -6.55 21.20
C THR A 509 -1.77 -5.95 22.21
N GLY A 510 -1.91 -6.30 23.49
CA GLY A 510 -0.93 -5.91 24.51
C GLY A 510 -0.77 -4.40 24.65
N ASP A 511 0.46 -3.94 24.87
CA ASP A 511 0.73 -2.54 25.15
C ASP A 511 0.53 -1.67 23.89
N ALA A 512 0.79 -2.22 22.70
CA ALA A 512 0.50 -1.50 21.45
C ALA A 512 -1.00 -1.19 21.29
N ALA A 513 -1.89 -2.08 21.72
CA ALA A 513 -3.33 -1.84 21.68
C ALA A 513 -3.75 -0.68 22.60
N LYS A 514 -3.10 -0.56 23.78
CA LYS A 514 -3.35 0.53 24.73
C LYS A 514 -2.96 1.90 24.15
N ILE A 515 -1.89 1.97 23.37
CA ILE A 515 -1.48 3.19 22.65
C ILE A 515 -2.58 3.67 21.70
N ALA A 516 -3.21 2.73 20.97
CA ALA A 516 -4.35 3.01 20.10
C ALA A 516 -5.65 3.31 20.87
N GLY A 517 -5.67 3.13 22.20
CA GLY A 517 -6.85 3.36 23.04
C GLY A 517 -7.80 2.17 23.14
N PHE A 518 -7.35 0.97 22.78
CA PHE A 518 -8.10 -0.27 23.00
C PHE A 518 -7.91 -0.80 24.42
N ARG A 519 -8.92 -1.50 24.92
CA ARG A 519 -8.85 -2.26 26.18
C ARG A 519 -8.38 -3.69 25.91
N ASP A 520 -7.79 -4.33 26.92
CA ASP A 520 -7.18 -5.67 26.79
C ASP A 520 -8.17 -6.76 26.31
N ASP A 521 -9.49 -6.53 26.47
CA ASP A 521 -10.57 -7.46 26.11
C ASP A 521 -11.29 -7.14 24.78
N ASP A 522 -10.89 -6.11 24.04
CA ASP A 522 -11.62 -5.63 22.86
C ASP A 522 -11.50 -6.51 21.60
#